data_AF-A0A5C7EM61-F1
#
_entry.id   AF-A0A5C7EM61-F1
#
_cell.length_a   1.000
_cell.length_b   1.000
_cell.length_c   1.000
_cell.angle_alpha   90.00
_cell.angle_beta   90.00
_cell.angle_gamma   90.00
#
_symmetry.space_group_name_H-M   'P 1'
#
loop_
_entity.id
_entity.type
_entity.pdbx_description
1 polymer ?
#
loop_
_entity_poly.entity_id
_entity_poly.type
_entity_poly.pdbx_seq_one_letter_code
_entity_poly.pdbx_strand_id
1 'polypeptide(L)'
;MKNIAVQTNKAATESAVTVFRYGLLAPINWGRDVEDELYRMNALWNKLVEIERANRERYREIISTSPALSEVSERIEALHREREDLIAERKRRRASARSKSKADTADLDERIKAIKAELAPLYEQRKSLAAEAREQQKPLLDALEAERREAVKAARQSSGCFWPNYNAVIASYEIARKRAMKTGADLRFRRFSREGRLVNQIQGGMSVEDLFSCRHSQVGIRLGGQSRGRQTGTLYVTAYTGRDESGRRIRRNVEFPIILHRPFPKDAVIKEVAVNIRRRSPSVVSGQTETDDGRIIEYGEAEYSVAFTCQTPAPEKSAGSSAAGINIGWKRVSGGLRVATAAFHDGTFEHLILPDEWVKKYERVQALRSGIDDADNEMHAALRQALQGMPLWERDGPMVEGLSDSDHRLLSAIKRAPRAPGRAMDALAWRLKETPNMPFVADLGATIEAWRKARKRMILEMDNLRGKLLARRKDLYRTFAARIAAYAGAIAIDDTDYRQAALVERTDGEDLELHEQARRQRVMAAPYELRLAIEQAAAKRGGYVERHRGSVNHCRACRSRNVSGDIARHCHACGAVFDVDENAALNLLHTLIAGPARAVE
;
A
#
# COMPACT_ATOMS: atom_id res chain seq x y z
N MET A 1 46.25 -46.42 -15.34
CA MET A 1 45.84 -45.14 -15.96
C MET A 1 44.50 -44.74 -15.34
N LYS A 2 44.53 -43.84 -14.35
CA LYS A 2 43.34 -43.34 -13.65
C LYS A 2 42.80 -42.12 -14.41
N ASN A 3 41.54 -42.19 -14.83
CA ASN A 3 40.82 -41.09 -15.46
C ASN A 3 40.68 -39.92 -14.48
N ILE A 4 41.35 -38.81 -14.80
CA ILE A 4 41.23 -37.53 -14.12
C ILE A 4 39.94 -36.88 -14.64
N ALA A 5 38.88 -36.92 -13.82
CA ALA A 5 37.69 -36.11 -14.04
C ALA A 5 38.05 -34.65 -13.77
N VAL A 6 38.14 -33.86 -14.83
CA VAL A 6 38.24 -32.40 -14.77
C VAL A 6 36.92 -31.88 -14.19
N GLN A 7 36.90 -31.61 -12.90
CA GLN A 7 35.87 -30.79 -12.28
C GLN A 7 36.08 -29.35 -12.73
N THR A 8 35.43 -28.97 -13.83
CA THR A 8 35.24 -27.56 -14.16
C THR A 8 34.29 -26.97 -13.10
N ASN A 9 34.86 -26.31 -12.10
CA ASN A 9 34.15 -25.40 -11.22
C ASN A 9 33.53 -24.28 -12.08
N LYS A 10 32.28 -24.47 -12.49
CA LYS A 10 31.47 -23.42 -13.10
C LYS A 10 31.13 -22.45 -11.96
N ALA A 11 31.99 -21.45 -11.76
CA ALA A 11 31.73 -20.35 -10.85
C ALA A 11 30.32 -19.83 -11.15
N ALA A 12 29.41 -19.96 -10.18
CA ALA A 12 28.05 -19.47 -10.33
C ALA A 12 28.14 -17.95 -10.48
N THR A 13 27.99 -17.48 -11.72
CA THR A 13 27.98 -16.05 -12.02
C THR A 13 26.80 -15.47 -11.28
N GLU A 14 27.06 -14.57 -10.32
CA GLU A 14 26.04 -13.93 -9.50
C GLU A 14 25.00 -13.31 -10.47
N SER A 15 23.72 -13.66 -10.31
CA SER A 15 22.65 -13.15 -11.18
C SER A 15 21.83 -12.11 -10.45
N ALA A 16 21.65 -10.94 -11.05
CA ALA A 16 20.77 -9.90 -10.51
C ALA A 16 19.33 -10.08 -11.03
N VAL A 17 18.34 -9.87 -10.16
CA VAL A 17 16.92 -9.84 -10.54
C VAL A 17 16.48 -8.40 -10.75
N THR A 18 16.00 -8.09 -11.95
CA THR A 18 15.46 -6.77 -12.32
C THR A 18 14.04 -6.91 -12.85
N VAL A 19 13.13 -6.02 -12.40
CA VAL A 19 11.75 -6.00 -12.88
C VAL A 19 11.52 -4.84 -13.84
N PHE A 20 11.11 -5.16 -15.07
CA PHE A 20 10.72 -4.18 -16.07
C PHE A 20 9.21 -4.02 -16.11
N ARG A 21 8.71 -2.79 -15.95
CA ARG A 21 7.27 -2.49 -15.97
C ARG A 21 6.94 -1.57 -17.13
N TYR A 22 5.90 -1.93 -17.89
CA TYR A 22 5.37 -1.17 -19.03
C TYR A 22 3.86 -0.96 -18.89
N GLY A 23 3.35 0.12 -19.48
CA GLY A 23 1.91 0.35 -19.61
C GLY A 23 1.35 -0.44 -20.78
N LEU A 24 0.11 -0.89 -20.63
CA LEU A 24 -0.67 -1.55 -21.68
C LEU A 24 -1.93 -0.73 -21.96
N LEU A 25 -2.41 -0.79 -23.21
CA LEU A 25 -3.75 -0.33 -23.55
C LEU A 25 -4.78 -1.44 -23.27
N ALA A 26 -6.05 -1.13 -23.49
CA ALA A 26 -7.13 -2.10 -23.35
C ALA A 26 -6.87 -3.34 -24.23
N PRO A 27 -7.18 -4.54 -23.71
CA PRO A 27 -7.01 -5.79 -24.46
C PRO A 27 -7.91 -5.84 -25.68
N ILE A 28 -7.41 -6.46 -26.76
CA ILE A 28 -8.10 -6.53 -28.06
C ILE A 28 -9.18 -7.62 -28.06
N ASN A 29 -8.92 -8.73 -27.37
CA ASN A 29 -9.72 -9.95 -27.42
C ASN A 29 -10.10 -10.44 -26.02
N TRP A 30 -10.56 -9.56 -25.14
CA TRP A 30 -10.97 -9.91 -23.79
C TRP A 30 -12.37 -10.51 -23.77
N GLY A 31 -12.54 -11.69 -23.15
CA GLY A 31 -13.81 -12.40 -23.05
C GLY A 31 -14.19 -12.75 -21.61
N ARG A 32 -15.44 -13.18 -21.41
CA ARG A 32 -15.96 -13.66 -20.11
C ARG A 32 -15.10 -14.79 -19.54
N ASP A 33 -14.59 -15.64 -20.41
CA ASP A 33 -13.70 -16.74 -20.08
C ASP A 33 -12.42 -16.31 -19.33
N VAL A 34 -11.89 -15.12 -19.65
CA VAL A 34 -10.75 -14.52 -18.93
C VAL A 34 -11.19 -13.93 -17.59
N GLU A 35 -12.39 -13.34 -17.52
CA GLU A 35 -12.96 -12.89 -16.25
C GLU A 35 -13.22 -14.06 -15.29
N ASP A 36 -13.65 -15.20 -15.79
CA ASP A 36 -13.86 -16.42 -15.00
C ASP A 36 -12.55 -16.93 -14.40
N GLU A 37 -11.42 -16.80 -15.10
CA GLU A 37 -10.11 -17.10 -14.51
C GLU A 37 -9.77 -16.16 -13.35
N LEU A 38 -10.01 -14.85 -13.49
CA LEU A 38 -9.84 -13.90 -12.39
C LEU A 38 -10.80 -14.21 -11.22
N TYR A 39 -12.01 -14.66 -11.51
CA TYR A 39 -12.98 -15.10 -10.51
C TYR A 39 -12.47 -16.33 -9.77
N ARG A 40 -11.98 -17.36 -10.47
CA ARG A 40 -11.37 -18.55 -9.85
C ARG A 40 -10.20 -18.18 -8.94
N MET A 41 -9.35 -17.23 -9.35
CA MET A 41 -8.27 -16.73 -8.49
C MET A 41 -8.79 -16.05 -7.22
N ASN A 42 -9.88 -15.28 -7.32
CA ASN A 42 -10.53 -14.64 -6.18
C ASN A 42 -11.19 -15.67 -5.25
N ALA A 43 -11.88 -16.66 -5.80
CA ALA A 43 -12.49 -17.76 -5.08
C ALA A 43 -11.42 -18.57 -4.32
N LEU A 44 -10.29 -18.88 -4.97
CA LEU A 44 -9.15 -19.54 -4.31
C LEU A 44 -8.63 -18.70 -3.14
N TRP A 45 -8.44 -17.38 -3.30
CA TRP A 45 -8.05 -16.53 -2.17
C TRP A 45 -9.04 -16.65 -1.01
N ASN A 46 -10.34 -16.53 -1.28
CA ASN A 46 -11.36 -16.63 -0.23
C ASN A 46 -11.35 -18.00 0.44
N LYS A 47 -11.15 -19.08 -0.32
CA LYS A 47 -11.03 -20.43 0.25
C LYS A 47 -9.82 -20.56 1.19
N LEU A 48 -8.69 -19.96 0.84
CA LEU A 48 -7.51 -19.94 1.71
C LEU A 48 -7.75 -19.12 2.99
N VAL A 49 -8.56 -18.06 2.92
CA VAL A 49 -8.98 -17.30 4.10
C VAL A 49 -9.89 -18.13 5.00
N GLU A 50 -10.82 -18.91 4.46
CA GLU A 50 -11.65 -19.85 5.24
C GLU A 50 -10.77 -20.85 6.01
N ILE A 51 -9.83 -21.50 5.29
CA ILE A 51 -8.90 -22.46 5.88
C ILE A 51 -8.09 -21.83 7.02
N GLU A 52 -7.55 -20.63 6.82
CA GLU A 52 -6.78 -19.93 7.86
C GLU A 52 -7.65 -19.53 9.07
N ARG A 53 -8.90 -19.12 8.85
CA ARG A 53 -9.81 -18.77 9.95
C ARG A 53 -10.17 -19.99 10.79
N ALA A 54 -10.53 -21.11 10.15
CA ALA A 54 -10.79 -22.37 10.83
C ALA A 54 -9.54 -22.86 11.59
N ASN A 55 -8.35 -22.74 10.99
CA ASN A 55 -7.09 -23.06 11.66
C ASN A 55 -6.85 -22.18 12.90
N ARG A 56 -7.14 -20.87 12.82
CA ARG A 56 -6.98 -19.96 13.96
C ARG A 56 -7.98 -20.21 15.08
N GLU A 57 -9.21 -20.58 14.73
CA GLU A 57 -10.24 -20.95 15.69
C GLU A 57 -9.81 -22.20 16.47
N ARG A 58 -9.45 -23.29 15.77
CA ARG A 58 -8.91 -24.51 16.39
C ARG A 58 -7.63 -24.25 17.20
N TYR A 59 -6.75 -23.38 16.71
CA TYR A 59 -5.56 -22.98 17.46
C TYR A 59 -5.94 -22.34 18.81
N ARG A 60 -6.97 -21.48 18.83
CA ARG A 60 -7.45 -20.87 20.07
C ARG A 60 -8.05 -21.92 21.00
N GLU A 61 -8.83 -22.86 20.48
CA GLU A 61 -9.43 -23.96 21.25
C GLU A 61 -8.36 -24.83 21.94
N ILE A 62 -7.31 -25.22 21.21
CA ILE A 62 -6.19 -26.01 21.75
C ILE A 62 -5.49 -25.23 22.88
N ILE A 63 -5.23 -23.95 22.66
CA ILE A 63 -4.53 -23.10 23.64
C ILE A 63 -5.42 -22.77 24.84
N SER A 64 -6.73 -22.60 24.66
CA SER A 64 -7.68 -22.32 25.75
C SER A 64 -7.93 -23.52 26.66
N THR A 65 -7.44 -24.71 26.28
CA THR A 65 -7.49 -25.90 27.14
C THR A 65 -6.60 -25.74 28.39
N SER A 66 -5.69 -24.75 28.43
CA SER A 66 -4.93 -24.39 29.62
C SER A 66 -5.78 -23.54 30.59
N PRO A 67 -6.18 -24.07 31.77
CA PRO A 67 -7.06 -23.35 32.69
C PRO A 67 -6.45 -22.04 33.20
N ALA A 68 -5.14 -22.06 33.50
CA ALA A 68 -4.41 -20.89 33.98
C ALA A 68 -4.37 -19.76 32.94
N LEU A 69 -4.28 -20.09 31.64
CA LEU A 69 -4.31 -19.09 30.58
C LEU A 69 -5.72 -18.52 30.37
N SER A 70 -6.76 -19.35 30.53
CA SER A 70 -8.16 -18.90 30.46
C SER A 70 -8.46 -17.89 31.56
N GLU A 71 -8.10 -18.20 32.80
CA GLU A 71 -8.33 -17.34 33.98
C GLU A 71 -7.69 -15.95 33.82
N VAL A 72 -6.42 -15.90 33.40
CA VAL A 72 -5.73 -14.62 33.16
C VAL A 72 -6.35 -13.85 31.99
N SER A 73 -6.81 -14.55 30.95
CA SER A 73 -7.45 -13.93 29.80
C SER A 73 -8.81 -13.34 30.15
N GLU A 74 -9.63 -14.05 30.93
CA GLU A 74 -10.92 -13.58 31.45
C GLU A 74 -10.74 -12.35 32.35
N ARG A 75 -9.70 -12.35 33.20
CA ARG A 75 -9.37 -11.18 34.03
C ARG A 75 -8.99 -9.96 33.19
N ILE A 76 -8.20 -10.14 32.14
CA ILE A 76 -7.85 -9.06 31.19
C ILE A 76 -9.09 -8.53 30.48
N GLU A 77 -9.98 -9.41 30.00
CA GLU A 77 -11.23 -9.00 29.34
C GLU A 77 -12.18 -8.25 30.28
N ALA A 78 -12.29 -8.67 31.54
CA ALA A 78 -13.07 -7.96 32.55
C ALA A 78 -12.55 -6.53 32.76
N LEU A 79 -11.23 -6.35 32.90
CA LEU A 79 -10.60 -5.03 33.05
C LEU A 79 -10.74 -4.16 31.79
N HIS A 80 -10.72 -4.75 30.58
CA HIS A 80 -10.99 -3.99 29.35
C HIS A 80 -12.43 -3.50 29.27
N ARG A 81 -13.41 -4.36 29.59
CA ARG A 81 -14.82 -3.97 29.63
C ARG A 81 -15.04 -2.82 30.61
N GLU A 82 -14.52 -2.96 31.83
CA GLU A 82 -14.57 -1.89 32.85
C GLU A 82 -13.95 -0.59 32.32
N ARG A 83 -12.79 -0.67 31.68
CA ARG A 83 -12.13 0.52 31.10
C ARG A 83 -12.93 1.16 29.96
N GLU A 84 -13.54 0.37 29.08
CA GLU A 84 -14.39 0.89 28.00
C GLU A 84 -15.62 1.60 28.55
N ASP A 85 -16.26 1.04 29.56
CA ASP A 85 -17.40 1.64 30.26
C ASP A 85 -17.01 2.96 30.94
N LEU A 86 -15.88 3.00 31.64
CA LEU A 86 -15.34 4.23 32.25
C LEU A 86 -15.02 5.30 31.19
N ILE A 87 -14.49 4.92 30.03
CA ILE A 87 -14.22 5.86 28.92
C ILE A 87 -15.53 6.41 28.33
N ALA A 88 -16.54 5.55 28.15
CA ALA A 88 -17.85 5.95 27.67
C ALA A 88 -18.50 6.93 28.67
N GLU A 89 -18.44 6.62 29.96
CA GLU A 89 -18.95 7.47 31.03
C GLU A 89 -18.23 8.82 31.09
N ARG A 90 -16.90 8.82 31.01
CA ARG A 90 -16.11 10.06 30.95
C ARG A 90 -16.50 10.95 29.77
N LYS A 91 -16.78 10.35 28.61
CA LYS A 91 -17.28 11.08 27.43
C LYS A 91 -18.67 11.67 27.69
N ARG A 92 -19.57 10.92 28.32
CA ARG A 92 -20.90 11.42 28.70
C ARG A 92 -20.81 12.62 29.65
N ARG A 93 -20.02 12.53 30.73
CA ARG A 93 -19.84 13.64 31.69
C ARG A 93 -19.26 14.90 31.03
N ARG A 94 -18.26 14.76 30.17
CA ARG A 94 -17.67 15.89 29.42
C ARG A 94 -18.64 16.52 28.41
N ALA A 95 -19.48 15.71 27.77
CA ALA A 95 -20.51 16.21 26.87
C ALA A 95 -21.59 17.01 27.63
N SER A 96 -22.05 16.49 28.78
CA SER A 96 -23.03 17.17 29.63
C SER A 96 -22.51 18.50 30.19
N ALA A 97 -21.23 18.55 30.57
CA ALA A 97 -20.59 19.78 31.06
C ALA A 97 -20.25 20.80 29.95
N ARG A 98 -20.36 20.42 28.66
CA ARG A 98 -19.93 21.19 27.47
C ARG A 98 -18.51 21.76 27.57
N SER A 99 -17.66 21.17 28.40
CA SER A 99 -16.30 21.61 28.69
C SER A 99 -15.48 20.43 29.20
N LYS A 100 -14.23 20.33 28.74
CA LYS A 100 -13.27 19.35 29.24
C LYS A 100 -12.74 19.70 30.64
N SER A 101 -12.64 20.98 30.98
CA SER A 101 -12.05 21.47 32.24
C SER A 101 -13.04 21.57 33.40
N LYS A 102 -14.35 21.61 33.10
CA LYS A 102 -15.41 21.72 34.11
C LYS A 102 -16.11 20.40 34.44
N ALA A 103 -15.68 19.30 33.80
CA ALA A 103 -16.29 17.99 34.03
C ALA A 103 -15.59 17.27 35.18
N ASP A 104 -16.35 16.89 36.22
CA ASP A 104 -15.86 16.07 37.32
C ASP A 104 -15.61 14.63 36.85
N THR A 105 -14.34 14.34 36.55
CA THR A 105 -13.88 13.07 35.96
C THR A 105 -12.61 12.53 36.62
N ALA A 106 -12.21 13.10 37.76
CA ALA A 106 -10.98 12.73 38.45
C ALA A 106 -11.00 11.28 38.94
N ASP A 107 -12.14 10.84 39.47
CA ASP A 107 -12.43 9.45 39.87
C ASP A 107 -12.27 8.46 38.70
N LEU A 108 -12.82 8.81 37.54
CA LEU A 108 -12.73 7.98 36.32
C LEU A 108 -11.30 7.91 35.79
N ASP A 109 -10.59 9.03 35.78
CA ASP A 109 -9.20 9.09 35.29
C ASP A 109 -8.25 8.33 36.23
N GLU A 110 -8.46 8.38 37.54
CA GLU A 110 -7.71 7.58 38.53
C GLU A 110 -7.96 6.08 38.37
N ARG A 111 -9.22 5.66 38.21
CA ARG A 111 -9.54 4.23 37.97
C ARG A 111 -9.00 3.74 36.63
N ILE A 112 -9.09 4.53 35.55
CA ILE A 112 -8.49 4.18 34.27
C ILE A 112 -6.97 4.02 34.40
N LYS A 113 -6.31 4.86 35.19
CA LYS A 113 -4.87 4.74 35.49
C LYS A 113 -4.56 3.48 36.30
N ALA A 114 -5.36 3.16 37.31
CA ALA A 114 -5.23 1.94 38.11
C ALA A 114 -5.41 0.67 37.26
N ILE A 115 -6.44 0.62 36.40
CA ILE A 115 -6.66 -0.51 35.47
C ILE A 115 -5.46 -0.70 34.54
N LYS A 116 -4.84 0.37 34.04
CA LYS A 116 -3.61 0.26 33.24
C LYS A 116 -2.46 -0.37 34.04
N ALA A 117 -2.32 -0.03 35.31
CA ALA A 117 -1.31 -0.62 36.20
C ALA A 117 -1.62 -2.09 36.50
N GLU A 118 -2.88 -2.48 36.70
CA GLU A 118 -3.32 -3.87 36.89
C GLU A 118 -3.13 -4.73 35.62
N LEU A 119 -3.34 -4.17 34.43
CA LEU A 119 -3.18 -4.89 33.16
C LEU A 119 -1.72 -5.24 32.84
N ALA A 120 -0.76 -4.41 33.25
CA ALA A 120 0.66 -4.61 32.93
C ALA A 120 1.22 -5.97 33.40
N PRO A 121 1.10 -6.37 34.69
CA PRO A 121 1.58 -7.67 35.15
C PRO A 121 0.77 -8.84 34.55
N LEU A 122 -0.54 -8.67 34.34
CA LEU A 122 -1.38 -9.68 33.70
C LEU A 122 -0.95 -9.97 32.26
N TYR A 123 -0.48 -8.97 31.51
CA TYR A 123 0.05 -9.20 30.16
C TYR A 123 1.35 -10.01 30.17
N GLU A 124 2.25 -9.77 31.13
CA GLU A 124 3.49 -10.55 31.23
C GLU A 124 3.17 -11.99 31.68
N GLN A 125 2.27 -12.16 32.64
CA GLN A 125 1.78 -13.48 33.08
C GLN A 125 1.07 -14.23 31.94
N ARG A 126 0.22 -13.56 31.17
CA ARG A 126 -0.43 -14.17 29.99
C ARG A 126 0.61 -14.60 28.97
N LYS A 127 1.68 -13.82 28.78
CA LYS A 127 2.73 -14.11 27.81
C LYS A 127 3.56 -15.32 28.22
N SER A 128 3.91 -15.47 29.50
CA SER A 128 4.60 -16.66 30.02
C SER A 128 3.72 -17.90 29.92
N LEU A 129 2.48 -17.84 30.43
CA LEU A 129 1.52 -18.94 30.36
C LEU A 129 1.20 -19.36 28.94
N ALA A 130 1.08 -18.40 28.00
CA ALA A 130 0.90 -18.71 26.60
C ALA A 130 2.13 -19.36 25.95
N ALA A 131 3.34 -19.09 26.44
CA ALA A 131 4.55 -19.79 25.97
C ALA A 131 4.58 -21.24 26.46
N GLU A 132 4.25 -21.46 27.74
CA GLU A 132 4.16 -22.79 28.33
C GLU A 132 3.06 -23.65 27.68
N ALA A 133 1.85 -23.10 27.51
CA ALA A 133 0.75 -23.78 26.84
C ALA A 133 1.10 -24.16 25.38
N ARG A 134 1.85 -23.30 24.68
CA ARG A 134 2.34 -23.60 23.33
C ARG A 134 3.33 -24.76 23.30
N GLU A 135 4.25 -24.84 24.26
CA GLU A 135 5.22 -25.93 24.31
C GLU A 135 4.55 -27.25 24.69
N GLN A 136 3.62 -27.23 25.66
CA GLN A 136 2.85 -28.40 26.07
C GLN A 136 1.97 -28.95 24.94
N GLN A 137 1.32 -28.06 24.17
CA GLN A 137 0.40 -28.45 23.10
C GLN A 137 1.06 -28.57 21.73
N LYS A 138 2.39 -28.46 21.66
CA LYS A 138 3.16 -28.47 20.41
C LYS A 138 2.82 -29.64 19.47
N PRO A 139 2.63 -30.89 19.93
CA PRO A 139 2.23 -31.98 19.04
C PRO A 139 0.88 -31.75 18.34
N LEU A 140 -0.11 -31.20 19.05
CA LEU A 140 -1.41 -30.87 18.48
C LEU A 140 -1.32 -29.68 17.52
N LEU A 141 -0.49 -28.69 17.84
CA LEU A 141 -0.25 -27.53 16.97
C LEU A 141 0.46 -27.92 15.65
N ASP A 142 1.42 -28.84 15.71
CA ASP A 142 2.12 -29.36 14.54
C ASP A 142 1.17 -30.19 13.66
N ALA A 143 0.33 -31.03 14.27
CA ALA A 143 -0.73 -31.76 13.56
C ALA A 143 -1.73 -30.81 12.88
N LEU A 144 -2.19 -29.77 13.57
CA LEU A 144 -3.08 -28.75 13.04
C LEU A 144 -2.45 -28.00 11.84
N GLU A 145 -1.18 -27.63 11.92
CA GLU A 145 -0.47 -27.00 10.80
C GLU A 145 -0.28 -27.97 9.62
N ALA A 146 -0.11 -29.27 9.85
CA ALA A 146 -0.08 -30.29 8.81
C ALA A 146 -1.45 -30.43 8.11
N GLU A 147 -2.54 -30.49 8.86
CA GLU A 147 -3.91 -30.48 8.33
C GLU A 147 -4.17 -29.25 7.45
N ARG A 148 -3.77 -28.07 7.93
CA ARG A 148 -3.88 -26.82 7.16
C ARG A 148 -3.12 -26.89 5.84
N ARG A 149 -1.89 -27.41 5.86
CA ARG A 149 -1.06 -27.54 4.64
C ARG A 149 -1.72 -28.45 3.61
N GLU A 150 -2.28 -29.58 4.04
CA GLU A 150 -3.02 -30.47 3.15
C GLU A 150 -4.32 -29.83 2.64
N ALA A 151 -5.06 -29.09 3.49
CA ALA A 151 -6.25 -28.35 3.05
C ALA A 151 -5.92 -27.27 2.01
N VAL A 152 -4.81 -26.54 2.17
CA VAL A 152 -4.30 -25.57 1.20
C VAL A 152 -3.91 -26.25 -0.11
N LYS A 153 -3.24 -27.40 -0.04
CA LYS A 153 -2.84 -28.19 -1.21
C LYS A 153 -4.05 -28.72 -1.96
N ALA A 154 -5.06 -29.20 -1.27
CA ALA A 154 -6.33 -29.64 -1.85
C ALA A 154 -7.06 -28.49 -2.54
N ALA A 155 -7.23 -27.35 -1.85
CA ALA A 155 -7.86 -26.15 -2.42
C ALA A 155 -7.14 -25.63 -3.67
N ARG A 156 -5.80 -25.72 -3.69
CA ARG A 156 -4.99 -25.40 -4.88
C ARG A 156 -5.31 -26.35 -6.05
N GLN A 157 -5.33 -27.66 -5.80
CA GLN A 157 -5.55 -28.68 -6.83
C GLN A 157 -6.97 -28.62 -7.42
N SER A 158 -7.99 -28.31 -6.61
CA SER A 158 -9.38 -28.20 -7.05
C SER A 158 -9.79 -26.81 -7.56
N SER A 159 -8.88 -25.82 -7.52
CA SER A 159 -9.19 -24.43 -7.87
C SER A 159 -9.60 -24.20 -9.33
N GLY A 160 -9.25 -25.11 -10.25
CA GLY A 160 -9.42 -24.94 -11.69
C GLY A 160 -8.63 -23.78 -12.30
N CYS A 161 -7.80 -23.09 -11.52
CA CYS A 161 -6.96 -22.00 -11.99
C CYS A 161 -5.82 -22.52 -12.86
N PHE A 162 -5.41 -21.71 -13.83
CA PHE A 162 -4.15 -21.93 -14.54
C PHE A 162 -2.96 -21.91 -13.56
N TRP A 163 -2.01 -22.80 -13.77
CA TRP A 163 -1.02 -23.11 -12.74
C TRP A 163 -0.16 -21.95 -12.25
N PRO A 164 0.30 -21.01 -13.10
CA PRO A 164 1.03 -19.84 -12.62
C PRO A 164 0.12 -18.88 -11.85
N ASN A 165 -1.17 -18.80 -12.21
CA ASN A 165 -2.15 -17.95 -11.54
C ASN A 165 -2.41 -18.44 -10.12
N TYR A 166 -2.66 -19.74 -9.90
CA TYR A 166 -2.82 -20.23 -8.52
C TYR A 166 -1.52 -20.09 -7.71
N ASN A 167 -0.34 -20.31 -8.32
CA ASN A 167 0.95 -20.13 -7.64
C ASN A 167 1.09 -18.69 -7.14
N ALA A 168 0.69 -17.73 -7.98
CA ALA A 168 0.69 -16.32 -7.65
C ALA A 168 -0.32 -15.99 -6.52
N VAL A 169 -1.47 -16.66 -6.44
CA VAL A 169 -2.42 -16.51 -5.34
C VAL A 169 -1.84 -17.07 -4.03
N ILE A 170 -1.29 -18.29 -4.07
CA ILE A 170 -0.66 -18.95 -2.91
C ILE A 170 0.49 -18.10 -2.35
N ALA A 171 1.38 -17.61 -3.22
CA ALA A 171 2.48 -16.74 -2.80
C ALA A 171 1.96 -15.46 -2.10
N SER A 172 0.88 -14.87 -2.61
CA SER A 172 0.27 -13.69 -1.99
C SER A 172 -0.36 -14.02 -0.63
N TYR A 173 -1.01 -15.18 -0.52
CA TYR A 173 -1.61 -15.67 0.71
C TYR A 173 -0.54 -15.91 1.78
N GLU A 174 0.57 -16.58 1.45
CA GLU A 174 1.65 -16.86 2.40
C GLU A 174 2.32 -15.59 2.93
N ILE A 175 2.56 -14.59 2.07
CA ILE A 175 3.05 -13.27 2.50
C ILE A 175 2.05 -12.60 3.44
N ALA A 176 0.76 -12.62 3.09
CA ALA A 176 -0.28 -12.03 3.92
C ALA A 176 -0.42 -12.75 5.26
N ARG A 177 -0.34 -14.08 5.28
CA ARG A 177 -0.37 -14.92 6.48
C ARG A 177 0.79 -14.61 7.41
N LYS A 178 2.03 -14.60 6.91
CA LYS A 178 3.22 -14.24 7.70
C LYS A 178 3.08 -12.86 8.33
N ARG A 179 2.57 -11.88 7.58
CA ARG A 179 2.30 -10.54 8.11
C ARG A 179 1.21 -10.57 9.17
N ALA A 180 0.10 -11.26 8.91
CA ALA A 180 -1.04 -11.39 9.81
C ALA A 180 -0.64 -12.04 11.14
N MET A 181 0.21 -13.07 11.13
CA MET A 181 0.77 -13.69 12.33
C MET A 181 1.66 -12.72 13.11
N LYS A 182 2.54 -11.96 12.42
CA LYS A 182 3.42 -10.99 13.07
C LYS A 182 2.67 -9.83 13.73
N THR A 183 1.55 -9.40 13.15
CA THR A 183 0.79 -8.24 13.65
C THR A 183 -0.45 -8.61 14.45
N GLY A 184 -0.72 -9.90 14.68
CA GLY A 184 -1.95 -10.36 15.33
C GLY A 184 -3.24 -9.99 14.58
N ALA A 185 -3.15 -9.71 13.27
CA ALA A 185 -4.30 -9.32 12.45
C ALA A 185 -4.91 -10.54 11.75
N ASP A 186 -6.19 -10.48 11.38
CA ASP A 186 -6.86 -11.53 10.61
C ASP A 186 -6.82 -11.29 9.10
N LEU A 187 -6.79 -12.38 8.33
CA LEU A 187 -7.01 -12.32 6.89
C LEU A 187 -8.47 -11.98 6.58
N ARG A 188 -8.66 -11.21 5.51
CA ARG A 188 -9.96 -10.73 5.06
C ARG A 188 -10.34 -11.35 3.73
N PHE A 189 -11.62 -11.70 3.62
CA PHE A 189 -12.25 -12.01 2.34
C PHE A 189 -12.14 -10.84 1.38
N ARG A 190 -12.04 -11.18 0.09
CA ARG A 190 -12.03 -10.21 -0.99
C ARG A 190 -13.32 -10.37 -1.78
N ARG A 191 -14.04 -9.26 -1.95
CA ARG A 191 -15.08 -9.17 -2.96
C ARG A 191 -14.43 -9.29 -4.34
N PHE A 192 -15.09 -9.96 -5.27
CA PHE A 192 -14.67 -9.97 -6.67
C PHE A 192 -14.87 -8.57 -7.28
N SER A 193 -13.78 -7.90 -7.65
CA SER A 193 -13.77 -6.56 -8.25
C SER A 193 -13.37 -6.56 -9.73
N ARG A 194 -13.15 -7.74 -10.32
CA ARG A 194 -12.49 -7.96 -11.62
C ARG A 194 -11.08 -7.37 -11.71
N GLU A 195 -10.48 -7.03 -10.57
CA GLU A 195 -9.05 -6.69 -10.47
C GLU A 195 -8.23 -7.95 -10.22
N GLY A 196 -6.96 -7.91 -10.58
CA GLY A 196 -6.07 -9.03 -10.34
C GLY A 196 -4.83 -9.00 -11.21
N ARG A 197 -4.32 -10.17 -11.52
CA ARG A 197 -3.19 -10.34 -12.42
C ARG A 197 -3.28 -11.65 -13.17
N LEU A 198 -2.83 -11.66 -14.41
CA LEU A 198 -2.53 -12.86 -15.18
C LEU A 198 -1.02 -13.08 -15.11
N VAL A 199 -0.59 -14.25 -14.68
CA VAL A 199 0.82 -14.57 -14.47
C VAL A 199 1.24 -15.67 -15.43
N ASN A 200 2.43 -15.55 -16.00
CA ASN A 200 3.07 -16.56 -16.81
C ASN A 200 4.46 -16.80 -16.23
N GLN A 201 4.65 -17.96 -15.61
CA GLN A 201 5.93 -18.39 -15.05
C GLN A 201 6.69 -19.19 -16.10
N ILE A 202 7.87 -18.70 -16.47
CA ILE A 202 8.66 -19.24 -17.57
C ILE A 202 9.72 -20.19 -16.97
N GLN A 203 9.43 -21.49 -16.98
CA GLN A 203 10.37 -22.51 -16.52
C GLN A 203 11.64 -22.49 -17.38
N GLY A 204 12.83 -22.57 -16.75
CA GLY A 204 14.12 -22.38 -17.44
C GLY A 204 14.40 -20.93 -17.83
N GLY A 205 13.37 -20.14 -18.10
CA GLY A 205 13.45 -18.75 -18.54
C GLY A 205 13.40 -18.63 -20.06
N MET A 206 13.20 -17.41 -20.55
CA MET A 206 13.09 -17.08 -21.96
C MET A 206 14.03 -15.91 -22.30
N SER A 207 14.74 -16.01 -23.42
CA SER A 207 15.59 -14.91 -23.88
C SER A 207 14.75 -13.73 -24.39
N VAL A 208 15.35 -12.54 -24.45
CA VAL A 208 14.69 -11.38 -25.07
C VAL A 208 14.41 -11.61 -26.56
N GLU A 209 15.28 -12.36 -27.24
CA GLU A 209 15.06 -12.74 -28.65
C GLU A 209 13.82 -13.64 -28.81
N ASP A 210 13.64 -14.64 -27.93
CA ASP A 210 12.47 -15.52 -27.94
C ASP A 210 11.16 -14.78 -27.67
N LEU A 211 11.21 -13.75 -26.81
CA LEU A 211 10.06 -12.87 -26.54
C LEU A 211 9.62 -12.15 -27.82
N PHE A 212 10.56 -11.54 -28.56
CA PHE A 212 10.25 -10.75 -29.75
C PHE A 212 10.00 -11.59 -31.00
N SER A 213 10.65 -12.75 -31.12
CA SER A 213 10.39 -13.72 -32.18
C SER A 213 9.11 -14.54 -31.92
N CYS A 214 8.46 -14.33 -30.79
CA CYS A 214 7.21 -15.01 -30.41
C CYS A 214 7.34 -16.54 -30.39
N ARG A 215 8.55 -17.08 -30.11
CA ARG A 215 8.81 -18.52 -30.07
C ARG A 215 8.27 -19.19 -28.79
N HIS A 216 8.05 -18.42 -27.72
CA HIS A 216 7.54 -18.96 -26.47
C HIS A 216 6.02 -19.03 -26.43
N SER A 217 5.50 -20.23 -26.19
CA SER A 217 4.09 -20.52 -26.39
C SER A 217 3.11 -19.86 -25.40
N GLN A 218 3.61 -19.26 -24.30
CA GLN A 218 2.79 -18.54 -23.31
C GLN A 218 2.83 -17.02 -23.43
N VAL A 219 3.89 -16.45 -24.00
CA VAL A 219 4.14 -15.00 -23.99
C VAL A 219 4.98 -14.61 -25.20
N GLY A 220 4.63 -13.52 -25.86
CA GLY A 220 5.51 -12.88 -26.84
C GLY A 220 5.08 -11.45 -27.15
N ILE A 221 5.97 -10.68 -27.78
CA ILE A 221 5.71 -9.32 -28.22
C ILE A 221 5.95 -9.23 -29.73
N ARG A 222 4.89 -8.94 -30.49
CA ARG A 222 5.00 -8.57 -31.89
C ARG A 222 5.19 -7.06 -32.01
N LEU A 223 6.31 -6.63 -32.54
CA LEU A 223 6.59 -5.21 -32.75
C LEU A 223 5.73 -4.67 -33.90
N GLY A 224 5.14 -3.49 -33.72
CA GLY A 224 4.19 -2.88 -34.66
C GLY A 224 4.59 -1.49 -35.18
N GLY A 225 5.67 -0.91 -34.67
CA GLY A 225 6.21 0.38 -35.14
C GLY A 225 6.71 1.28 -34.02
N GLN A 226 6.63 2.59 -34.24
CA GLN A 226 6.97 3.61 -33.26
C GLN A 226 5.85 4.66 -33.15
N SER A 227 5.57 5.13 -31.94
CA SER A 227 4.66 6.23 -31.66
C SER A 227 5.31 7.22 -30.69
N ARG A 228 5.40 8.49 -31.08
CA ARG A 228 6.07 9.56 -30.31
C ARG A 228 7.48 9.16 -29.85
N GLY A 229 8.26 8.56 -30.76
CA GLY A 229 9.63 8.08 -30.51
C GLY A 229 9.73 6.85 -29.61
N ARG A 230 8.62 6.19 -29.27
CA ARG A 230 8.59 4.98 -28.42
C ARG A 230 8.19 3.77 -29.25
N GLN A 231 8.85 2.65 -29.03
CA GLN A 231 8.52 1.41 -29.73
C GLN A 231 7.16 0.88 -29.25
N THR A 232 6.32 0.48 -30.19
CA THR A 232 4.98 -0.07 -29.93
C THR A 232 4.87 -1.49 -30.46
N GLY A 233 3.94 -2.25 -29.91
CA GLY A 233 3.66 -3.61 -30.37
C GLY A 233 2.43 -4.20 -29.72
N THR A 234 2.24 -5.50 -29.91
CA THR A 234 1.19 -6.30 -29.31
C THR A 234 1.84 -7.37 -28.44
N LEU A 235 1.60 -7.29 -27.13
CA LEU A 235 1.91 -8.34 -26.17
C LEU A 235 0.80 -9.38 -26.21
N TYR A 236 1.12 -10.65 -26.39
CA TYR A 236 0.20 -11.73 -26.04
C TYR A 236 0.66 -12.43 -24.78
N VAL A 237 -0.30 -12.84 -23.94
CA VAL A 237 -0.07 -13.62 -22.73
C VAL A 237 -1.13 -14.70 -22.60
N THR A 238 -0.76 -15.88 -22.11
CA THR A 238 -1.74 -16.88 -21.71
C THR A 238 -2.50 -16.40 -20.48
N ALA A 239 -3.82 -16.35 -20.58
CA ALA A 239 -4.70 -16.13 -19.44
C ALA A 239 -4.94 -17.43 -18.69
N TYR A 240 -5.32 -18.49 -19.42
CA TYR A 240 -5.51 -19.83 -18.87
C TYR A 240 -5.30 -20.91 -19.93
N THR A 241 -5.18 -22.16 -19.46
CA THR A 241 -5.24 -23.36 -20.28
C THR A 241 -6.47 -24.16 -19.89
N GLY A 242 -7.23 -24.64 -20.87
CA GLY A 242 -8.47 -25.37 -20.66
C GLY A 242 -8.59 -26.57 -21.59
N ARG A 243 -9.81 -27.10 -21.68
CA ARG A 243 -10.21 -28.04 -22.72
C ARG A 243 -11.40 -27.44 -23.47
N ASP A 244 -11.45 -27.64 -24.78
CA ASP A 244 -12.64 -27.31 -25.56
C ASP A 244 -13.74 -28.38 -25.39
N GLU A 245 -14.87 -28.18 -26.06
CA GLU A 245 -16.02 -29.10 -26.05
C GLU A 245 -15.66 -30.52 -26.53
N SER A 246 -14.62 -30.65 -27.37
CA SER A 246 -14.09 -31.94 -27.84
C SER A 246 -13.06 -32.57 -26.89
N GLY A 247 -12.79 -31.93 -25.75
CA GLY A 247 -11.82 -32.37 -24.75
C GLY A 247 -10.36 -32.07 -25.12
N ARG A 248 -10.09 -31.42 -26.26
CA ARG A 248 -8.74 -31.05 -26.69
C ARG A 248 -8.22 -29.89 -25.86
N ARG A 249 -6.93 -29.95 -25.50
CA ARG A 249 -6.29 -28.87 -24.72
C ARG A 249 -6.24 -27.58 -25.53
N ILE A 250 -6.78 -26.52 -24.95
CA ILE A 250 -6.72 -25.18 -25.51
C ILE A 250 -5.90 -24.26 -24.62
N ARG A 251 -5.32 -23.23 -25.25
CA ARG A 251 -4.65 -22.13 -24.57
C ARG A 251 -5.32 -20.84 -24.97
N ARG A 252 -5.85 -20.13 -23.97
CA ARG A 252 -6.46 -18.83 -24.18
C ARG A 252 -5.40 -17.74 -24.03
N ASN A 253 -5.01 -17.15 -25.15
CA ASN A 253 -4.12 -15.99 -25.17
C ASN A 253 -4.93 -14.69 -25.24
N VAL A 254 -4.49 -13.68 -24.48
CA VAL A 254 -5.03 -12.32 -24.48
C VAL A 254 -3.99 -11.38 -25.04
N GLU A 255 -4.42 -10.49 -25.92
CA GLU A 255 -3.58 -9.54 -26.62
C GLU A 255 -3.77 -8.12 -26.11
N PHE A 256 -2.66 -7.44 -25.84
CA PHE A 256 -2.60 -6.08 -25.35
C PHE A 256 -1.69 -5.23 -26.23
N PRO A 257 -2.14 -4.06 -26.70
CA PRO A 257 -1.22 -3.08 -27.24
C PRO A 257 -0.27 -2.61 -26.13
N ILE A 258 1.04 -2.66 -26.39
CA ILE A 258 2.10 -2.33 -25.44
C ILE A 258 2.95 -1.16 -25.95
N ILE A 259 3.36 -0.28 -25.04
CA ILE A 259 4.28 0.83 -25.31
C ILE A 259 5.60 0.57 -24.56
N LEU A 260 6.64 0.26 -25.31
CA LEU A 260 7.99 0.02 -24.81
C LEU A 260 8.74 1.37 -24.76
N HIS A 261 8.73 2.00 -23.59
CA HIS A 261 9.43 3.27 -23.35
C HIS A 261 10.91 3.07 -22.96
N ARG A 262 11.39 1.83 -22.86
CA ARG A 262 12.79 1.47 -22.63
C ARG A 262 13.07 0.05 -23.15
N PRO A 263 14.27 -0.24 -23.69
CA PRO A 263 14.63 -1.57 -24.15
C PRO A 263 14.86 -2.54 -22.99
N PHE A 264 14.81 -3.84 -23.29
CA PHE A 264 15.31 -4.88 -22.39
C PHE A 264 16.84 -5.03 -22.55
N PRO A 265 17.57 -5.44 -21.50
CA PRO A 265 18.96 -5.87 -21.62
C PRO A 265 19.02 -7.08 -22.57
N LYS A 266 19.97 -7.11 -23.51
CA LYS A 266 20.03 -8.15 -24.57
C LYS A 266 20.17 -9.56 -23.98
N ASP A 267 20.92 -9.63 -22.90
CA ASP A 267 21.36 -10.80 -22.14
C ASP A 267 20.44 -11.10 -20.93
N ALA A 268 19.26 -10.48 -20.88
CA ALA A 268 18.25 -10.78 -19.89
C ALA A 268 17.55 -12.13 -20.16
N VAL A 269 17.39 -12.91 -19.09
CA VAL A 269 16.56 -14.12 -19.05
C VAL A 269 15.27 -13.81 -18.31
N ILE A 270 14.16 -13.78 -19.03
CA ILE A 270 12.82 -13.51 -18.50
C ILE A 270 12.32 -14.76 -17.77
N LYS A 271 11.98 -14.62 -16.48
CA LYS A 271 11.49 -15.71 -15.62
C LYS A 271 9.99 -15.64 -15.35
N GLU A 272 9.42 -14.44 -15.36
CA GLU A 272 7.99 -14.25 -15.13
C GLU A 272 7.47 -13.05 -15.92
N VAL A 273 6.26 -13.17 -16.44
CA VAL A 273 5.50 -12.07 -17.03
C VAL A 273 4.14 -11.97 -16.34
N ALA A 274 3.89 -10.84 -15.69
CA ALA A 274 2.66 -10.59 -14.95
C ALA A 274 1.92 -9.37 -15.49
N VAL A 275 0.75 -9.58 -16.09
CA VAL A 275 -0.17 -8.51 -16.46
C VAL A 275 -1.02 -8.17 -15.24
N ASN A 276 -0.89 -6.95 -14.76
CA ASN A 276 -1.63 -6.40 -13.61
C ASN A 276 -2.81 -5.60 -14.11
N ILE A 277 -3.97 -5.88 -13.53
CA ILE A 277 -5.26 -5.30 -13.89
C ILE A 277 -5.75 -4.57 -12.65
N ARG A 278 -5.82 -3.25 -12.74
CA ARG A 278 -6.33 -2.40 -11.68
C ARG A 278 -7.50 -1.61 -12.21
N ARG A 279 -8.62 -1.61 -11.52
CA ARG A 279 -9.75 -0.76 -11.92
C ARG A 279 -9.59 0.57 -11.20
N ARG A 280 -9.76 1.67 -11.95
CA ARG A 280 -9.87 2.98 -11.31
C ARG A 280 -11.12 2.99 -10.43
N SER A 281 -11.17 3.94 -9.49
CA SER A 281 -12.34 4.23 -8.66
C SER A 281 -13.63 3.98 -9.43
N PRO A 282 -14.66 3.36 -8.82
CA PRO A 282 -15.85 2.90 -9.54
C PRO A 282 -16.33 3.96 -10.51
N SER A 283 -16.07 3.75 -11.80
CA SER A 283 -16.74 4.49 -12.83
C SER A 283 -17.75 3.51 -13.36
N VAL A 284 -19.01 3.76 -13.04
CA VAL A 284 -20.12 3.15 -13.76
C VAL A 284 -19.92 3.57 -15.21
N VAL A 285 -19.38 2.65 -16.01
CA VAL A 285 -19.40 2.70 -17.46
C VAL A 285 -20.85 2.39 -17.86
N SER A 286 -21.26 2.93 -19.00
CA SER A 286 -22.57 2.69 -19.58
C SER A 286 -22.40 1.61 -20.65
N GLY A 287 -22.74 0.36 -20.34
CA GLY A 287 -22.74 -0.73 -21.31
C GLY A 287 -23.72 -1.84 -20.92
N GLN A 288 -24.75 -2.07 -21.74
CA GLN A 288 -25.64 -3.21 -21.59
C GLN A 288 -24.85 -4.52 -21.68
N THR A 289 -24.77 -5.27 -20.59
CA THR A 289 -24.49 -6.71 -20.65
C THR A 289 -25.32 -7.40 -19.57
N GLU A 290 -26.28 -8.21 -20.02
CA GLU A 290 -27.23 -8.94 -19.19
C GLU A 290 -26.51 -9.96 -18.28
N THR A 291 -26.95 -10.01 -17.01
CA THR A 291 -26.68 -11.12 -16.10
C THR A 291 -27.95 -11.40 -15.29
N ASP A 292 -28.17 -12.66 -14.94
CA ASP A 292 -29.41 -13.20 -14.34
C ASP A 292 -29.84 -12.60 -12.99
N ASP A 293 -28.99 -11.81 -12.31
CA ASP A 293 -29.26 -11.30 -10.95
C ASP A 293 -29.54 -9.78 -10.89
N GLY A 294 -29.69 -9.09 -12.04
CA GLY A 294 -30.23 -7.72 -12.11
C GLY A 294 -29.47 -6.62 -11.35
N ARG A 295 -28.18 -6.81 -11.02
CA ARG A 295 -27.33 -5.78 -10.37
C ARG A 295 -25.98 -5.62 -11.06
N ILE A 296 -25.89 -4.63 -11.96
CA ILE A 296 -24.64 -4.29 -12.64
C ILE A 296 -23.98 -3.10 -11.93
N ILE A 297 -22.85 -3.36 -11.25
CA ILE A 297 -21.88 -2.31 -10.94
C ILE A 297 -20.77 -2.44 -11.97
N GLU A 298 -20.85 -1.67 -13.05
CA GLU A 298 -19.72 -1.49 -13.96
C GLU A 298 -18.62 -0.76 -13.19
N TYR A 299 -17.50 -1.44 -12.96
CA TYR A 299 -16.31 -0.81 -12.40
C TYR A 299 -15.59 -0.07 -13.53
N GLY A 300 -14.84 0.98 -13.18
CA GLY A 300 -14.28 1.91 -14.16
C GLY A 300 -13.27 1.30 -15.14
N GLU A 301 -12.89 2.10 -16.14
CA GLU A 301 -11.83 1.75 -17.10
C GLU A 301 -10.64 1.12 -16.35
N ALA A 302 -10.29 -0.09 -16.78
CA ALA A 302 -9.19 -0.82 -16.20
C ALA A 302 -7.87 -0.25 -16.70
N GLU A 303 -6.95 0.00 -15.77
CA GLU A 303 -5.55 0.22 -16.06
C GLU A 303 -4.83 -1.12 -16.16
N TYR A 304 -4.12 -1.30 -17.27
CA TYR A 304 -3.34 -2.49 -17.54
C TYR A 304 -1.85 -2.14 -17.51
N SER A 305 -1.06 -2.97 -16.85
CA SER A 305 0.40 -2.86 -16.90
C SER A 305 1.05 -4.22 -16.82
N VAL A 306 2.12 -4.43 -17.57
CA VAL A 306 2.88 -5.68 -17.53
C VAL A 306 4.18 -5.48 -16.74
N ALA A 307 4.53 -6.48 -15.93
CA ALA A 307 5.81 -6.60 -15.27
C ALA A 307 6.55 -7.83 -15.81
N PHE A 308 7.78 -7.66 -16.25
CA PHE A 308 8.71 -8.72 -16.64
C PHE A 308 9.77 -8.84 -15.57
N THR A 309 9.85 -10.01 -14.93
CA THR A 309 10.92 -10.32 -13.99
C THR A 309 12.06 -10.98 -14.77
N CYS A 310 13.18 -10.26 -14.87
CA CYS A 310 14.36 -10.68 -15.62
C CYS A 310 15.50 -11.03 -14.67
N GLN A 311 16.23 -12.09 -14.98
CA GLN A 311 17.58 -12.31 -14.48
C GLN A 311 18.57 -11.74 -15.49
N THR A 312 19.52 -10.96 -15.01
CA THR A 312 20.66 -10.48 -15.79
C THR A 312 21.94 -10.91 -15.07
N PRO A 313 23.09 -10.97 -15.76
CA PRO A 313 24.37 -11.00 -15.06
C PRO A 313 24.38 -9.88 -14.01
N ALA A 314 24.85 -10.18 -12.79
CA ALA A 314 24.99 -9.15 -11.79
C ALA A 314 25.96 -8.09 -12.34
N PRO A 315 25.59 -6.81 -12.36
CA PRO A 315 26.54 -5.77 -12.70
C PRO A 315 27.69 -5.83 -11.70
N GLU A 316 28.92 -5.56 -12.14
CA GLU A 316 30.02 -5.35 -11.22
C GLU A 316 29.63 -4.24 -10.23
N LYS A 317 29.75 -4.57 -8.94
CA LYS A 317 29.44 -3.64 -7.85
C LYS A 317 30.62 -2.67 -7.74
N SER A 318 30.50 -1.52 -8.40
CA SER A 318 31.44 -0.42 -8.25
C SER A 318 30.85 0.63 -7.30
N ALA A 319 31.18 0.50 -6.02
CA ALA A 319 30.85 1.53 -5.04
C ALA A 319 31.64 2.81 -5.38
N GLY A 320 31.06 3.98 -5.11
CA GLY A 320 31.81 5.22 -5.20
C GLY A 320 32.98 5.20 -4.21
N SER A 321 34.09 5.87 -4.54
CA SER A 321 35.28 5.90 -3.68
C SER A 321 35.22 6.94 -2.56
N SER A 322 34.14 7.74 -2.50
CA SER A 322 33.98 8.84 -1.55
C SER A 322 32.94 8.53 -0.47
N ALA A 323 32.72 9.50 0.42
CA ALA A 323 31.71 9.47 1.47
C ALA A 323 30.72 10.63 1.31
N ALA A 324 29.47 10.41 1.74
CA ALA A 324 28.44 11.45 1.77
C ALA A 324 27.64 11.42 3.09
N GLY A 325 27.32 12.59 3.62
CA GLY A 325 26.35 12.77 4.69
C GLY A 325 25.04 13.33 4.15
N ILE A 326 23.90 12.72 4.47
CA ILE A 326 22.59 13.10 3.92
C ILE A 326 21.63 13.44 5.05
N ASN A 327 21.36 14.73 5.21
CA ASN A 327 20.28 15.20 6.07
C ASN A 327 18.94 15.07 5.33
N ILE A 328 18.00 14.32 5.89
CA ILE A 328 16.63 14.23 5.38
C ILE A 328 15.74 15.08 6.27
N GLY A 329 14.96 15.95 5.65
CA GLY A 329 14.09 16.89 6.34
C GLY A 329 13.32 17.70 5.31
N TRP A 330 12.24 18.35 5.71
CA TRP A 330 11.47 19.18 4.80
C TRP A 330 11.50 20.64 5.23
N LYS A 331 11.83 21.51 4.28
CA LYS A 331 11.78 22.96 4.51
C LYS A 331 11.38 23.69 3.23
N ARG A 332 10.57 24.74 3.36
CA ARG A 332 10.24 25.62 2.25
C ARG A 332 11.46 26.50 1.93
N VAL A 333 11.83 26.53 0.67
CA VAL A 333 12.95 27.32 0.13
C VAL A 333 12.53 27.96 -1.19
N SER A 334 13.35 28.85 -1.73
CA SER A 334 13.14 29.35 -3.09
C SER A 334 13.07 28.18 -4.09
N GLY A 335 12.01 28.13 -4.89
CA GLY A 335 11.80 27.12 -5.91
C GLY A 335 11.09 25.83 -5.45
N GLY A 336 10.77 25.65 -4.16
CA GLY A 336 9.98 24.50 -3.74
C GLY A 336 10.09 24.08 -2.27
N LEU A 337 9.93 22.76 -2.07
CA LEU A 337 10.13 22.09 -0.78
C LEU A 337 11.43 21.29 -0.85
N ARG A 338 12.49 21.76 -0.17
CA ARG A 338 13.71 20.98 0.02
C ARG A 338 13.37 19.75 0.88
N VAL A 339 13.76 18.56 0.44
CA VAL A 339 13.47 17.28 1.11
C VAL A 339 14.72 16.51 1.55
N ALA A 340 15.89 16.90 1.05
CA ALA A 340 17.18 16.44 1.55
C ALA A 340 18.31 17.39 1.13
N THR A 341 19.41 17.33 1.88
CA THR A 341 20.71 17.93 1.53
C THR A 341 21.78 16.86 1.70
N ALA A 342 22.57 16.63 0.65
CA ALA A 342 23.77 15.80 0.69
C ALA A 342 25.01 16.70 0.77
N ALA A 343 25.94 16.35 1.65
CA ALA A 343 27.27 16.93 1.73
C ALA A 343 28.29 15.87 1.32
N PHE A 344 29.25 16.25 0.48
CA PHE A 344 30.29 15.37 -0.05
C PHE A 344 31.65 15.69 0.55
N HIS A 345 32.59 14.75 0.45
CA HIS A 345 33.95 14.91 0.99
C HIS A 345 34.73 16.06 0.34
N ASP A 346 34.44 16.41 -0.91
CA ASP A 346 35.03 17.56 -1.62
C ASP A 346 34.47 18.92 -1.17
N GLY A 347 33.58 18.95 -0.18
CA GLY A 347 32.97 20.17 0.35
C GLY A 347 31.79 20.68 -0.49
N THR A 348 31.40 19.98 -1.56
CA THR A 348 30.21 20.33 -2.34
C THR A 348 28.92 19.84 -1.68
N PHE A 349 27.81 20.46 -2.08
CA PHE A 349 26.47 20.12 -1.61
C PHE A 349 25.52 19.86 -2.77
N GLU A 350 24.58 18.94 -2.57
CA GLU A 350 23.44 18.73 -3.47
C GLU A 350 22.14 18.82 -2.68
N HIS A 351 21.23 19.71 -3.10
CA HIS A 351 19.89 19.83 -2.53
C HIS A 351 18.86 19.12 -3.40
N LEU A 352 18.06 18.26 -2.77
CA LEU A 352 16.90 17.67 -3.41
C LEU A 352 15.66 18.50 -3.11
N ILE A 353 15.08 19.11 -4.14
CA ILE A 353 13.90 19.98 -4.03
C ILE A 353 12.74 19.38 -4.81
N LEU A 354 11.57 19.29 -4.16
CA LEU A 354 10.29 19.13 -4.85
C LEU A 354 9.87 20.50 -5.40
N PRO A 355 9.81 20.69 -6.75
CA PRO A 355 9.59 22.00 -7.33
C PRO A 355 8.24 22.60 -6.94
N ASP A 356 8.12 23.93 -6.91
CA ASP A 356 6.87 24.63 -6.60
C ASP A 356 5.69 24.19 -7.48
N GLU A 357 5.95 23.93 -8.76
CA GLU A 357 4.96 23.37 -9.68
C GLU A 357 4.41 22.01 -9.19
N TRP A 358 5.26 21.16 -8.62
CA TRP A 358 4.84 19.89 -8.02
C TRP A 358 3.99 20.14 -6.77
N VAL A 359 4.41 21.08 -5.91
CA VAL A 359 3.70 21.37 -4.66
C VAL A 359 2.32 21.98 -4.93
N LYS A 360 2.21 22.94 -5.85
CA LYS A 360 0.92 23.52 -6.29
C LYS A 360 -0.02 22.48 -6.88
N LYS A 361 0.50 21.54 -7.67
CA LYS A 361 -0.29 20.43 -8.20
C LYS A 361 -0.74 19.46 -7.10
N TYR A 362 0.08 19.24 -6.08
CA TYR A 362 -0.33 18.44 -4.92
C TYR A 362 -1.40 19.16 -4.09
N GLU A 363 -1.30 20.48 -3.93
CA GLU A 363 -2.35 21.33 -3.37
C GLU A 363 -3.67 21.21 -4.12
N ARG A 364 -3.64 21.20 -5.47
CA ARG A 364 -4.82 20.95 -6.31
C ARG A 364 -5.45 19.58 -6.04
N VAL A 365 -4.66 18.52 -5.82
CA VAL A 365 -5.19 17.20 -5.43
C VAL A 365 -5.98 17.27 -4.13
N GLN A 366 -5.50 18.03 -3.14
CA GLN A 366 -6.22 18.22 -1.87
C GLN A 366 -7.49 19.05 -2.06
N ALA A 367 -7.43 20.11 -2.87
CA ALA A 367 -8.60 20.94 -3.19
C ALA A 367 -9.69 20.13 -3.91
N LEU A 368 -9.33 19.28 -4.87
CA LEU A 368 -10.26 18.36 -5.53
C LEU A 368 -10.89 17.39 -4.52
N ARG A 369 -10.12 16.89 -3.57
CA ARG A 369 -10.63 16.00 -2.53
C ARG A 369 -11.67 16.71 -1.65
N SER A 370 -11.36 17.92 -1.19
CA SER A 370 -12.30 18.75 -0.42
C SER A 370 -13.57 18.99 -1.21
N GLY A 371 -13.46 19.43 -2.47
CA GLY A 371 -14.63 19.67 -3.32
C GLY A 371 -15.50 18.44 -3.58
N ILE A 372 -14.91 17.24 -3.66
CA ILE A 372 -15.69 15.98 -3.71
C ILE A 372 -16.41 15.75 -2.39
N ASP A 373 -15.72 15.92 -1.26
CA ASP A 373 -16.29 15.70 0.07
C ASP A 373 -17.43 16.69 0.37
N ASP A 374 -17.34 17.94 -0.12
CA ASP A 374 -18.37 18.98 -0.01
C ASP A 374 -19.58 18.66 -0.91
N ALA A 375 -19.33 18.30 -2.17
CA ALA A 375 -20.40 17.90 -3.10
C ALA A 375 -21.14 16.64 -2.63
N ASP A 376 -20.44 15.66 -2.03
CA ASP A 376 -21.05 14.47 -1.44
C ASP A 376 -21.93 14.84 -0.24
N ASN A 377 -21.50 15.80 0.60
CA ASN A 377 -22.28 16.27 1.75
C ASN A 377 -23.55 17.01 1.32
N GLU A 378 -23.44 17.91 0.33
CA GLU A 378 -24.58 18.67 -0.21
C GLU A 378 -25.63 17.72 -0.82
N MET A 379 -25.19 16.77 -1.66
CA MET A 379 -26.09 15.78 -2.24
C MET A 379 -26.73 14.89 -1.18
N HIS A 380 -25.96 14.45 -0.17
CA HIS A 380 -26.52 13.64 0.91
C HIS A 380 -27.56 14.42 1.71
N ALA A 381 -27.35 15.72 1.96
CA ALA A 381 -28.32 16.57 2.64
C ALA A 381 -29.63 16.68 1.85
N ALA A 382 -29.56 16.94 0.53
CA ALA A 382 -30.72 17.00 -0.35
C ALA A 382 -31.51 15.67 -0.36
N LEU A 383 -30.80 14.54 -0.46
CA LEU A 383 -31.42 13.21 -0.37
C LEU A 383 -32.07 12.97 0.98
N ARG A 384 -31.44 13.39 2.09
CA ARG A 384 -32.01 13.21 3.42
C ARG A 384 -33.30 14.00 3.61
N GLN A 385 -33.35 15.22 3.07
CA GLN A 385 -34.53 16.07 3.09
C GLN A 385 -35.67 15.42 2.30
N ALA A 386 -35.40 14.96 1.07
CA ALA A 386 -36.39 14.28 0.23
C ALA A 386 -36.93 12.98 0.88
N LEU A 387 -36.08 12.25 1.61
CA LEU A 387 -36.42 10.99 2.28
C LEU A 387 -37.01 11.17 3.68
N GLN A 388 -37.21 12.40 4.18
CA GLN A 388 -37.62 12.65 5.57
C GLN A 388 -38.92 11.92 5.93
N GLY A 389 -39.90 11.90 5.04
CA GLY A 389 -41.20 11.22 5.22
C GLY A 389 -41.24 9.73 4.89
N MET A 390 -40.18 9.17 4.27
CA MET A 390 -40.18 7.76 3.84
C MET A 390 -40.02 6.79 5.03
N PRO A 391 -40.88 5.77 5.21
CA PRO A 391 -40.66 4.75 6.25
C PRO A 391 -39.36 3.98 6.00
N LEU A 392 -38.69 3.54 7.07
CA LEU A 392 -37.47 2.74 6.93
C LEU A 392 -37.82 1.30 6.52
N TRP A 393 -36.94 0.71 5.72
CA TRP A 393 -37.04 -0.70 5.35
C TRP A 393 -36.81 -1.59 6.57
N GLU A 394 -37.73 -2.54 6.75
CA GLU A 394 -37.68 -3.63 7.72
C GLU A 394 -38.10 -4.93 7.02
N ARG A 395 -37.51 -6.07 7.41
CA ARG A 395 -37.71 -7.35 6.70
C ARG A 395 -39.18 -7.75 6.57
N ASP A 396 -39.96 -7.49 7.61
CA ASP A 396 -41.38 -7.83 7.73
C ASP A 396 -42.25 -6.56 7.88
N GLY A 397 -41.71 -5.39 7.53
CA GLY A 397 -42.39 -4.10 7.65
C GLY A 397 -43.17 -3.69 6.39
N PRO A 398 -43.96 -2.60 6.47
CA PRO A 398 -44.71 -2.11 5.33
C PRO A 398 -43.77 -1.64 4.21
N MET A 399 -43.96 -2.17 3.00
CA MET A 399 -43.26 -1.73 1.80
C MET A 399 -43.86 -0.42 1.29
N VAL A 400 -43.01 0.48 0.83
CA VAL A 400 -43.44 1.69 0.14
C VAL A 400 -43.93 1.31 -1.25
N GLU A 401 -45.14 1.73 -1.60
CA GLU A 401 -45.71 1.52 -2.94
C GLU A 401 -44.80 2.11 -4.03
N GLY A 402 -44.54 1.33 -5.08
CA GLY A 402 -43.65 1.73 -6.19
C GLY A 402 -42.15 1.57 -5.92
N LEU A 403 -41.73 1.02 -4.76
CA LEU A 403 -40.33 0.65 -4.50
C LEU A 403 -40.14 -0.86 -4.47
N SER A 404 -39.05 -1.34 -5.11
CA SER A 404 -38.58 -2.72 -4.89
C SER A 404 -37.95 -2.85 -3.50
N ASP A 405 -37.92 -4.06 -2.93
CA ASP A 405 -37.21 -4.36 -1.67
C ASP A 405 -35.75 -3.85 -1.69
N SER A 406 -35.08 -4.00 -2.83
CA SER A 406 -33.70 -3.56 -3.00
C SER A 406 -33.52 -2.04 -2.96
N ASP A 407 -34.47 -1.30 -3.54
CA ASP A 407 -34.42 0.16 -3.61
C ASP A 407 -34.84 0.76 -2.27
N HIS A 408 -35.83 0.17 -1.60
CA HIS A 408 -36.22 0.57 -0.26
C HIS A 408 -35.07 0.37 0.75
N ARG A 409 -34.32 -0.73 0.66
CA ARG A 409 -33.08 -0.93 1.42
C ARG A 409 -32.03 0.14 1.15
N LEU A 410 -31.79 0.47 -0.13
CA LEU A 410 -30.80 1.48 -0.52
C LEU A 410 -31.16 2.87 0.02
N LEU A 411 -32.40 3.32 -0.20
CA LEU A 411 -32.88 4.61 0.28
C LEU A 411 -32.88 4.69 1.81
N SER A 412 -33.26 3.60 2.48
CA SER A 412 -33.22 3.52 3.96
C SER A 412 -31.80 3.62 4.51
N ALA A 413 -30.82 3.00 3.84
CA ALA A 413 -29.43 3.12 4.20
C ALA A 413 -28.91 4.56 4.03
N ILE A 414 -29.29 5.25 2.96
CA ILE A 414 -28.93 6.66 2.72
C ILE A 414 -29.57 7.58 3.79
N LYS A 415 -30.85 7.37 4.11
CA LYS A 415 -31.59 8.12 5.13
C LYS A 415 -30.98 7.98 6.53
N ARG A 416 -30.65 6.74 6.93
CA ARG A 416 -30.13 6.44 8.28
C ARG A 416 -28.66 6.87 8.44
N ALA A 417 -27.85 6.79 7.39
CA ALA A 417 -26.42 7.05 7.49
C ALA A 417 -26.14 8.50 7.95
N PRO A 418 -25.28 8.73 8.96
CA PRO A 418 -24.89 10.09 9.34
C PRO A 418 -24.19 10.82 8.18
N ARG A 419 -23.43 10.08 7.37
CA ARG A 419 -22.87 10.49 6.08
C ARG A 419 -22.99 9.33 5.09
N ALA A 420 -23.72 9.49 4.00
CA ALA A 420 -23.83 8.46 2.97
C ALA A 420 -22.52 8.37 2.18
N PRO A 421 -21.97 7.17 1.94
CA PRO A 421 -20.79 7.02 1.10
C PRO A 421 -21.18 7.32 -0.36
N GLY A 422 -20.35 8.06 -1.09
CA GLY A 422 -20.66 8.43 -2.49
C GLY A 422 -21.03 7.27 -3.40
N ARG A 423 -20.49 6.05 -3.16
CA ARG A 423 -20.88 4.83 -3.89
C ARG A 423 -22.38 4.46 -3.77
N ALA A 424 -23.02 4.77 -2.65
CA ALA A 424 -24.44 4.51 -2.45
C ALA A 424 -25.29 5.52 -3.24
N MET A 425 -24.85 6.77 -3.28
CA MET A 425 -25.48 7.83 -4.09
C MET A 425 -25.24 7.61 -5.59
N ASP A 426 -24.07 7.12 -5.99
CA ASP A 426 -23.78 6.67 -7.36
C ASP A 426 -24.72 5.52 -7.79
N ALA A 427 -24.99 4.57 -6.88
CA ALA A 427 -25.93 3.47 -7.14
C ALA A 427 -27.37 3.97 -7.30
N LEU A 428 -27.80 4.93 -6.47
CA LEU A 428 -29.10 5.58 -6.59
C LEU A 428 -29.24 6.31 -7.94
N ALA A 429 -28.22 7.04 -8.36
CA ALA A 429 -28.21 7.72 -9.66
C ALA A 429 -28.44 6.77 -10.84
N TRP A 430 -27.93 5.53 -10.75
CA TRP A 430 -28.15 4.52 -11.77
C TRP A 430 -29.56 3.92 -11.70
N ARG A 431 -30.05 3.63 -10.48
CA ARG A 431 -31.44 3.19 -10.29
C ARG A 431 -32.45 4.18 -10.85
N LEU A 432 -32.19 5.48 -10.73
CA LEU A 432 -33.05 6.53 -11.31
C LEU A 432 -33.01 6.60 -12.84
N LYS A 433 -32.02 5.97 -13.50
CA LYS A 433 -32.05 5.80 -14.96
C LYS A 433 -32.95 4.67 -15.40
N GLU A 434 -32.96 3.57 -14.63
CA GLU A 434 -33.82 2.41 -14.88
C GLU A 434 -35.28 2.69 -14.47
N THR A 435 -35.43 3.40 -13.35
CA THR A 435 -36.72 3.73 -12.73
C THR A 435 -36.79 5.24 -12.46
N PRO A 436 -37.06 6.08 -13.48
CA PRO A 436 -37.07 7.53 -13.33
C PRO A 436 -38.11 8.06 -12.32
N ASN A 437 -39.24 7.36 -12.19
CA ASN A 437 -40.35 7.77 -11.33
C ASN A 437 -40.27 7.16 -9.92
N MET A 438 -39.06 6.92 -9.40
CA MET A 438 -38.87 6.33 -8.07
C MET A 438 -39.46 7.25 -6.97
N PRO A 439 -40.37 6.76 -6.12
CA PRO A 439 -40.98 7.55 -5.04
C PRO A 439 -39.96 8.31 -4.19
N PHE A 440 -40.35 9.50 -3.71
CA PHE A 440 -39.55 10.44 -2.90
C PHE A 440 -38.36 11.11 -3.60
N VAL A 441 -37.76 10.51 -4.63
CA VAL A 441 -36.50 10.98 -5.23
C VAL A 441 -36.59 11.30 -6.72
N ALA A 442 -37.74 11.09 -7.36
CA ALA A 442 -37.96 11.35 -8.79
C ALA A 442 -37.54 12.78 -9.18
N ASP A 443 -37.95 13.79 -8.41
CA ASP A 443 -37.65 15.21 -8.69
C ASP A 443 -36.15 15.55 -8.59
N LEU A 444 -35.37 14.70 -7.91
CA LEU A 444 -33.93 14.87 -7.77
C LEU A 444 -33.13 14.18 -8.89
N GLY A 445 -33.76 13.47 -9.82
CA GLY A 445 -33.07 12.67 -10.85
C GLY A 445 -32.04 13.47 -11.64
N ALA A 446 -32.41 14.66 -12.12
CA ALA A 446 -31.50 15.54 -12.85
C ALA A 446 -30.33 16.06 -11.98
N THR A 447 -30.63 16.45 -10.74
CA THR A 447 -29.65 16.95 -9.76
C THR A 447 -28.64 15.86 -9.39
N ILE A 448 -29.12 14.63 -9.17
CA ILE A 448 -28.29 13.45 -8.85
C ILE A 448 -27.39 13.10 -10.04
N GLU A 449 -27.89 13.12 -11.28
CA GLU A 449 -27.06 12.83 -12.45
C GLU A 449 -26.02 13.94 -12.71
N ALA A 450 -26.37 15.21 -12.48
CA ALA A 450 -25.43 16.33 -12.60
C ALA A 450 -24.29 16.23 -11.58
N TRP A 451 -24.64 15.98 -10.31
CA TRP A 451 -23.67 15.69 -9.24
C TRP A 451 -22.78 14.51 -9.61
N ARG A 452 -23.35 13.38 -10.06
CA ARG A 452 -22.58 12.17 -10.43
C ARG A 452 -21.55 12.47 -11.51
N LYS A 453 -21.93 13.23 -12.55
CA LYS A 453 -21.03 13.63 -13.65
C LYS A 453 -19.90 14.55 -13.14
N ALA A 454 -20.24 15.57 -12.35
CA ALA A 454 -19.26 16.51 -11.79
C ALA A 454 -18.27 15.79 -10.87
N ARG A 455 -18.79 14.94 -9.97
CA ARG A 455 -18.02 14.10 -9.07
C ARG A 455 -17.08 13.16 -9.81
N LYS A 456 -17.57 12.46 -10.84
CA LYS A 456 -16.75 11.58 -11.69
C LYS A 456 -15.58 12.34 -12.30
N ARG A 457 -15.82 13.54 -12.85
CA ARG A 457 -14.76 14.40 -13.43
C ARG A 457 -13.70 14.75 -12.38
N MET A 458 -14.10 15.17 -11.19
CA MET A 458 -13.17 15.53 -10.11
C MET A 458 -12.35 14.32 -9.63
N ILE A 459 -12.97 13.15 -9.47
CA ILE A 459 -12.26 11.92 -9.08
C ILE A 459 -11.22 11.53 -10.14
N LEU A 460 -11.59 11.56 -11.42
CA LEU A 460 -10.67 11.24 -12.52
C LEU A 460 -9.51 12.25 -12.60
N GLU A 461 -9.77 13.54 -12.44
CA GLU A 461 -8.72 14.56 -12.38
C GLU A 461 -7.78 14.32 -11.19
N MET A 462 -8.33 14.11 -10.00
CA MET A 462 -7.60 13.87 -8.76
C MET A 462 -6.70 12.64 -8.86
N ASP A 463 -7.25 11.49 -9.28
CA ASP A 463 -6.54 10.21 -9.36
C ASP A 463 -5.40 10.29 -10.41
N ASN A 464 -5.67 10.87 -11.59
CA ASN A 464 -4.66 11.06 -12.62
C ASN A 464 -3.53 11.99 -12.18
N LEU A 465 -3.87 13.15 -11.61
CA LEU A 465 -2.90 14.13 -11.16
C LEU A 465 -2.03 13.55 -10.03
N ARG A 466 -2.66 12.90 -9.04
CA ARG A 466 -1.95 12.23 -7.94
C ARG A 466 -1.02 11.15 -8.45
N GLY A 467 -1.47 10.30 -9.38
CA GLY A 467 -0.64 9.25 -9.98
C GLY A 467 0.62 9.81 -10.64
N LYS A 468 0.48 10.87 -11.45
CA LYS A 468 1.61 11.56 -12.11
C LYS A 468 2.57 12.20 -11.10
N LEU A 469 2.05 12.85 -10.06
CA LEU A 469 2.88 13.51 -9.05
C LEU A 469 3.71 12.51 -8.24
N LEU A 470 3.10 11.42 -7.79
CA LEU A 470 3.80 10.38 -7.05
C LEU A 470 4.88 9.70 -7.91
N ALA A 471 4.60 9.46 -9.20
CA ALA A 471 5.59 8.94 -10.13
C ALA A 471 6.77 9.91 -10.32
N ARG A 472 6.51 11.21 -10.51
CA ARG A 472 7.56 12.25 -10.62
C ARG A 472 8.41 12.35 -9.36
N ARG A 473 7.80 12.34 -8.17
CA ARG A 473 8.55 12.34 -6.89
C ARG A 473 9.46 11.12 -6.78
N LYS A 474 8.92 9.94 -7.09
CA LYS A 474 9.67 8.69 -7.04
C LYS A 474 10.86 8.68 -8.00
N ASP A 475 10.68 9.25 -9.19
CA ASP A 475 11.74 9.40 -10.19
C ASP A 475 12.85 10.36 -9.72
N LEU A 476 12.48 11.52 -9.16
CA LEU A 476 13.42 12.45 -8.54
C LEU A 476 14.25 11.77 -7.45
N TYR A 477 13.61 10.99 -6.57
CA TYR A 477 14.28 10.34 -5.44
C TYR A 477 15.24 9.25 -5.91
N ARG A 478 14.83 8.45 -6.88
CA ARG A 478 15.67 7.40 -7.46
C ARG A 478 16.86 7.97 -8.22
N THR A 479 16.65 9.06 -8.95
CA THR A 479 17.73 9.70 -9.71
C THR A 479 18.74 10.34 -8.76
N PHE A 480 18.27 11.06 -7.74
CA PHE A 480 19.11 11.59 -6.67
C PHE A 480 19.92 10.47 -6.00
N ALA A 481 19.24 9.43 -5.49
CA ALA A 481 19.88 8.28 -4.85
C ALA A 481 20.92 7.60 -5.76
N ALA A 482 20.62 7.42 -7.05
CA ALA A 482 21.52 6.80 -8.01
C ALA A 482 22.77 7.64 -8.31
N ARG A 483 22.66 8.98 -8.28
CA ARG A 483 23.80 9.91 -8.38
C ARG A 483 24.67 9.85 -7.12
N ILE A 484 24.06 9.99 -5.95
CA ILE A 484 24.80 9.94 -4.68
C ILE A 484 25.56 8.62 -4.55
N ALA A 485 24.89 7.48 -4.78
CA ALA A 485 25.54 6.17 -4.68
C ALA A 485 26.60 5.94 -5.78
N ALA A 486 26.57 6.69 -6.88
CA ALA A 486 27.64 6.65 -7.88
C ALA A 486 28.94 7.27 -7.38
N TYR A 487 28.80 8.31 -6.58
CA TYR A 487 29.91 9.10 -6.05
C TYR A 487 30.41 8.55 -4.71
N ALA A 488 29.49 8.20 -3.81
CA ALA A 488 29.79 7.76 -2.45
C ALA A 488 29.52 6.27 -2.25
N GLY A 489 30.53 5.54 -1.77
CA GLY A 489 30.44 4.15 -1.33
C GLY A 489 30.03 4.02 0.14
N ALA A 490 30.29 5.06 0.94
CA ALA A 490 29.84 5.17 2.33
C ALA A 490 28.88 6.35 2.48
N ILE A 491 27.67 6.09 2.99
CA ILE A 491 26.63 7.12 3.14
C ILE A 491 26.12 7.13 4.59
N ALA A 492 26.16 8.28 5.26
CA ALA A 492 25.50 8.48 6.55
C ALA A 492 24.18 9.20 6.33
N ILE A 493 23.12 8.69 6.94
CA ILE A 493 21.76 9.22 6.80
C ILE A 493 21.12 9.46 8.16
N ASP A 494 20.32 10.51 8.25
CA ASP A 494 19.48 10.76 9.42
C ASP A 494 18.42 9.64 9.61
N ASP A 495 18.39 9.06 10.82
CA ASP A 495 17.43 8.03 11.26
C ASP A 495 16.36 8.59 12.21
N THR A 496 16.06 9.89 12.10
CA THR A 496 14.91 10.49 12.80
C THR A 496 13.63 9.69 12.55
N ASP A 497 12.91 9.33 13.62
CA ASP A 497 11.57 8.74 13.51
C ASP A 497 10.53 9.85 13.35
N TYR A 498 10.23 10.19 12.09
CA TYR A 498 9.23 11.20 11.76
C TYR A 498 7.79 10.81 12.13
N ARG A 499 7.53 9.61 12.68
CA ARG A 499 6.24 9.27 13.28
C ARG A 499 6.17 9.81 14.71
N GLN A 500 7.23 9.67 15.49
CA GLN A 500 7.31 10.22 16.85
C GLN A 500 7.41 11.74 16.84
N ALA A 501 8.10 12.33 15.86
CA ALA A 501 8.12 13.78 15.66
C ALA A 501 6.73 14.38 15.36
N ALA A 502 5.74 13.55 15.02
CA ALA A 502 4.34 13.97 14.86
C ALA A 502 3.49 13.87 16.14
N LEU A 503 4.08 13.35 17.22
CA LEU A 503 3.44 12.99 18.48
C LEU A 503 4.08 13.69 19.69
N VAL A 504 4.83 14.79 19.51
CA VAL A 504 5.66 15.34 20.59
C VAL A 504 4.76 15.82 21.75
N GLU A 505 4.65 15.04 22.83
CA GLU A 505 3.99 15.47 24.07
C GLU A 505 4.83 16.55 24.78
N ARG A 506 4.18 17.59 25.31
CA ARG A 506 4.79 18.53 26.27
C ARG A 506 5.04 17.81 27.60
N THR A 507 5.91 18.39 28.42
CA THR A 507 6.16 18.02 29.82
C THR A 507 4.92 18.11 30.73
N ASP A 508 3.81 18.68 30.27
CA ASP A 508 2.51 18.76 30.95
C ASP A 508 1.50 17.68 30.49
N GLY A 509 1.90 16.77 29.60
CA GLY A 509 1.05 15.69 29.09
C GLY A 509 0.09 16.10 27.97
N GLU A 510 0.25 17.29 27.38
CA GLU A 510 -0.50 17.69 26.17
C GLU A 510 0.28 17.40 24.88
N ASP A 511 -0.39 16.84 23.87
CA ASP A 511 0.18 16.64 22.53
C ASP A 511 0.56 18.00 21.88
N LEU A 512 1.81 18.22 21.49
CA LEU A 512 2.13 19.19 20.43
C LEU A 512 1.60 18.58 19.14
N GLU A 513 0.39 18.97 18.79
CA GLU A 513 -0.07 18.80 17.43
C GLU A 513 0.92 19.54 16.53
N LEU A 514 1.76 18.81 15.77
CA LEU A 514 2.51 19.42 14.66
C LEU A 514 1.50 20.30 13.91
N HIS A 515 1.80 21.59 13.77
CA HIS A 515 0.94 22.50 13.01
C HIS A 515 0.51 21.82 11.71
N GLU A 516 -0.77 21.93 11.33
CA GLU A 516 -1.36 21.19 10.21
C GLU A 516 -0.48 21.20 8.95
N GLN A 517 0.17 22.34 8.69
CA GLN A 517 1.13 22.56 7.63
C GLN A 517 2.35 21.60 7.68
N ALA A 518 2.94 21.36 8.85
CA ALA A 518 4.08 20.45 9.02
C ALA A 518 3.69 18.99 8.76
N ARG A 519 2.50 18.56 9.23
CA ARG A 519 1.96 17.22 8.91
C ARG A 519 1.76 17.05 7.42
N ARG A 520 1.21 18.07 6.76
CA ARG A 520 0.98 18.09 5.32
C ARG A 520 2.29 18.02 4.54
N GLN A 521 3.30 18.81 4.92
CA GLN A 521 4.61 18.81 4.28
C GLN A 521 5.34 17.47 4.45
N ARG A 522 5.23 16.81 5.61
CA ARG A 522 5.75 15.46 5.83
C ARG A 522 5.17 14.44 4.83
N VAL A 523 3.86 14.51 4.55
CA VAL A 523 3.22 13.63 3.56
C VAL A 523 3.70 13.93 2.14
N MET A 524 3.90 15.21 1.81
CA MET A 524 4.47 15.63 0.53
C MET A 524 5.92 15.16 0.35
N ALA A 525 6.75 15.31 1.38
CA ALA A 525 8.16 14.94 1.40
C ALA A 525 8.41 13.43 1.49
N ALA A 526 7.53 12.66 2.12
CA ALA A 526 7.63 11.20 2.24
C ALA A 526 9.08 10.70 2.53
N PRO A 527 9.72 11.15 3.63
CA PRO A 527 11.15 10.94 3.87
C PRO A 527 11.57 9.47 3.87
N TYR A 528 10.69 8.56 4.32
CA TYR A 528 10.92 7.11 4.27
C TYR A 528 11.05 6.55 2.85
N GLU A 529 10.36 7.12 1.86
CA GLU A 529 10.48 6.73 0.46
C GLU A 529 11.86 7.12 -0.09
N LEU A 530 12.37 8.31 0.28
CA LEU A 530 13.71 8.77 -0.09
C LEU A 530 14.81 7.93 0.57
N ARG A 531 14.70 7.68 1.89
CA ARG A 531 15.64 6.83 2.63
C ARG A 531 15.77 5.44 1.99
N LEU A 532 14.64 4.81 1.69
CA LEU A 532 14.62 3.51 1.02
C LEU A 532 15.27 3.56 -0.38
N ALA A 533 15.06 4.64 -1.14
CA ALA A 533 15.68 4.80 -2.45
C ALA A 533 17.21 4.88 -2.36
N ILE A 534 17.73 5.61 -1.37
CA ILE A 534 19.18 5.75 -1.09
C ILE A 534 19.78 4.40 -0.70
N GLU A 535 19.15 3.69 0.25
CA GLU A 535 19.60 2.36 0.69
C GLU A 535 19.64 1.34 -0.45
N GLN A 536 18.60 1.32 -1.29
CA GLN A 536 18.56 0.45 -2.45
C GLN A 536 19.63 0.81 -3.50
N ALA A 537 19.89 2.10 -3.71
CA ALA A 537 20.90 2.56 -4.66
C ALA A 537 22.33 2.22 -4.19
N ALA A 538 22.62 2.44 -2.90
CA ALA A 538 23.90 2.10 -2.29
C ALA A 538 24.16 0.59 -2.37
N ALA A 539 23.21 -0.24 -1.89
CA ALA A 539 23.35 -1.69 -1.91
C ALA A 539 23.52 -2.25 -3.33
N LYS A 540 22.82 -1.68 -4.32
CA LYS A 540 22.96 -2.08 -5.72
C LYS A 540 24.38 -1.86 -6.28
N ARG A 541 25.11 -0.88 -5.76
CA ARG A 541 26.48 -0.56 -6.17
C ARG A 541 27.55 -1.17 -5.26
N GLY A 542 27.16 -1.90 -4.20
CA GLY A 542 28.08 -2.43 -3.20
C GLY A 542 28.53 -1.41 -2.16
N GLY A 543 27.88 -0.25 -2.08
CA GLY A 543 28.07 0.70 -0.98
C GLY A 543 27.20 0.37 0.23
N TYR A 544 27.46 1.04 1.35
CA TYR A 544 26.69 0.88 2.58
C TYR A 544 26.08 2.21 3.06
N VAL A 545 25.02 2.09 3.86
CA VAL A 545 24.34 3.22 4.50
C VAL A 545 24.38 3.05 6.01
N GLU A 546 24.96 4.02 6.73
CA GLU A 546 24.92 4.11 8.18
C GLU A 546 23.78 5.04 8.63
N ARG A 547 22.89 4.53 9.48
CA ARG A 547 21.78 5.28 10.04
C ARG A 547 22.20 5.93 11.35
N HIS A 548 22.15 7.26 11.41
CA HIS A 548 22.54 8.02 12.60
C HIS A 548 21.31 8.50 13.39
N ARG A 549 21.27 8.18 14.69
CA ARG A 549 20.19 8.58 15.62
C ARG A 549 20.56 9.73 16.56
N GLY A 550 21.80 10.20 16.52
CA GLY A 550 22.28 11.28 17.38
C GLY A 550 21.84 12.66 16.90
N SER A 551 21.99 13.66 17.78
CA SER A 551 21.69 15.04 17.42
C SER A 551 22.73 15.61 16.44
N VAL A 552 22.27 15.88 15.22
CA VAL A 552 23.06 16.56 14.17
C VAL A 552 22.90 18.08 14.18
N ASN A 553 22.10 18.60 15.13
CA ASN A 553 21.81 20.02 15.30
C ASN A 553 22.82 20.72 16.22
N HIS A 554 24.09 20.77 15.80
CA HIS A 554 25.16 21.51 16.47
C HIS A 554 26.11 22.12 15.44
N CYS A 555 26.79 23.21 15.78
CA CYS A 555 27.73 23.86 14.86
C CYS A 555 28.89 22.92 14.49
N ARG A 556 29.14 22.71 13.20
CA ARG A 556 30.24 21.84 12.72
C ARG A 556 31.62 22.36 13.13
N ALA A 557 31.79 23.68 13.20
CA ALA A 557 33.08 24.32 13.48
C ALA A 557 33.52 24.15 14.94
N CYS A 558 32.61 24.37 15.90
CA CYS A 558 32.96 24.38 17.34
C CYS A 558 32.16 23.37 18.20
N ARG A 559 31.25 22.60 17.60
CA ARG A 559 30.33 21.64 18.26
C ARG A 559 29.32 22.26 19.24
N SER A 560 29.28 23.58 19.38
CA SER A 560 28.30 24.25 20.23
C SER A 560 26.86 24.04 19.72
N ARG A 561 25.94 23.84 20.66
CA ARG A 561 24.49 23.80 20.41
C ARG A 561 23.85 25.18 20.56
N ASN A 562 24.61 26.20 20.97
CA ASN A 562 24.13 27.56 21.12
C ASN A 562 24.08 28.24 19.73
N VAL A 563 23.03 27.92 18.98
CA VAL A 563 22.78 28.39 17.62
C VAL A 563 21.40 29.01 17.54
N SER A 564 21.26 30.11 16.80
CA SER A 564 19.97 30.80 16.57
C SER A 564 19.74 31.03 15.08
N GLY A 565 18.49 31.27 14.68
CA GLY A 565 18.08 31.40 13.28
C GLY A 565 17.36 30.16 12.73
N ASP A 566 16.69 30.32 11.58
CA ASP A 566 15.87 29.27 10.96
C ASP A 566 16.63 28.50 9.87
N ILE A 567 16.84 29.11 8.70
CA ILE A 567 17.59 28.52 7.58
C ILE A 567 19.08 28.78 7.76
N ALA A 568 19.48 30.05 7.74
CA ALA A 568 20.81 30.46 8.12
C ALA A 568 20.87 30.56 9.65
N ARG A 569 21.73 29.74 10.25
CA ARG A 569 21.97 29.73 11.69
C ARG A 569 23.28 30.41 12.03
N HIS A 570 23.26 31.21 13.08
CA HIS A 570 24.44 31.83 13.67
C HIS A 570 24.83 31.07 14.94
N CYS A 571 26.11 30.71 15.06
CA CYS A 571 26.66 30.09 16.27
C CYS A 571 27.24 31.15 17.21
N HIS A 572 26.67 31.28 18.40
CA HIS A 572 27.11 32.28 19.39
C HIS A 572 28.46 31.96 20.04
N ALA A 573 28.98 30.74 19.89
CA ALA A 573 30.27 30.36 20.47
C ALA A 573 31.46 30.66 19.55
N CYS A 574 31.29 30.60 18.23
CA CYS A 574 32.38 30.77 17.26
C CYS A 574 32.09 31.78 16.15
N GLY A 575 30.90 32.39 16.13
CA GLY A 575 30.49 33.37 15.12
C GLY A 575 30.15 32.78 13.75
N ALA A 576 30.28 31.46 13.56
CA ALA A 576 30.00 30.83 12.26
C ALA A 576 28.53 31.01 11.86
N VAL A 577 28.31 31.34 10.58
CA VAL A 577 27.00 31.38 9.94
C VAL A 577 26.91 30.27 8.90
N PHE A 578 25.87 29.45 8.95
CA PHE A 578 25.72 28.28 8.08
C PHE A 578 24.26 27.93 7.80
N ASP A 579 23.98 27.30 6.66
CA ASP A 579 22.68 26.67 6.41
C ASP A 579 22.51 25.45 7.34
N VAL A 580 21.37 25.36 8.01
CA VAL A 580 21.09 24.30 8.99
C VAL A 580 21.15 22.89 8.38
N ASP A 581 20.65 22.71 7.16
CA ASP A 581 20.59 21.41 6.50
C ASP A 581 21.96 20.99 5.97
N GLU A 582 22.74 21.94 5.44
CA GLU A 582 24.13 21.73 5.04
C GLU A 582 25.01 21.37 6.23
N ASN A 583 24.90 22.10 7.33
CA ASN A 583 25.65 21.80 8.55
C ASN A 583 25.26 20.44 9.15
N ALA A 584 23.96 20.09 9.14
CA ALA A 584 23.52 18.76 9.56
C ALA A 584 24.09 17.65 8.64
N ALA A 585 24.10 17.86 7.33
CA ALA A 585 24.69 16.94 6.37
C ALA A 585 26.20 16.78 6.57
N LEU A 586 26.94 17.86 6.86
CA LEU A 586 28.36 17.81 7.23
C LEU A 586 28.61 17.05 8.53
N ASN A 587 27.74 17.23 9.53
CA ASN A 587 27.84 16.50 10.79
C ASN A 587 27.66 14.99 10.58
N LEU A 588 26.71 14.59 9.73
CA LEU A 588 26.52 13.19 9.32
C LEU A 588 27.73 12.65 8.54
N LEU A 589 28.26 13.42 7.60
CA LEU A 589 29.47 13.01 6.87
C LEU A 589 30.63 12.78 7.84
N HIS A 590 30.78 13.64 8.85
CA HIS A 590 31.83 13.51 9.84
C HIS A 590 31.67 12.25 10.71
N THR A 591 30.46 11.73 10.93
CA THR A 591 30.31 10.46 11.68
C THR A 591 30.89 9.27 10.94
N LEU A 592 30.91 9.29 9.59
CA LEU A 592 31.59 8.27 8.80
C LEU A 592 33.12 8.40 8.89
N ILE A 593 33.63 9.63 8.79
CA ILE A 593 35.08 9.90 8.73
C ILE A 593 35.74 9.68 10.10
N ALA A 594 35.04 10.00 11.19
CA ALA A 594 35.56 9.87 12.56
C ALA A 594 35.25 8.51 13.21
N GLY A 595 34.49 7.63 12.55
CA GLY A 595 34.22 6.27 13.04
C GLY A 595 35.41 5.33 12.85
N PRO A 596 35.52 4.22 13.62
CA PRO A 596 36.53 3.21 13.34
C PRO A 596 36.34 2.70 11.91
N ALA A 597 37.41 2.70 11.11
CA ALA A 597 37.40 2.21 9.74
C ALA A 597 36.82 0.79 9.70
N ARG A 598 35.59 0.64 9.22
CA ARG A 598 35.00 -0.67 9.00
C ARG A 598 35.41 -1.11 7.60
N ALA A 599 36.17 -2.20 7.53
CA ALA A 599 36.43 -2.89 6.29
C ALA A 599 35.08 -3.22 5.63
N VAL A 600 34.97 -2.89 4.35
CA VAL A 600 33.89 -3.34 3.49
C VAL A 600 34.08 -4.84 3.32
N GLU A 601 33.27 -5.65 4.01
CA GLU A 601 33.13 -7.09 3.73
C GLU A 601 32.20 -7.34 2.54
#